data_AF-A0A8K0DI94-F1
#
_entry.id   AF-A0A8K0DI94-F1
#
_cell.length_a   1.000
_cell.length_b   1.000
_cell.length_c   1.000
_cell.angle_alpha   90.00
_cell.angle_beta   90.00
_cell.angle_gamma   90.00
#
_symmetry.space_group_name_H-M   'P 1'
#
loop_
_entity.id
_entity.type
_entity.pdbx_description
1 polymer ?
#
loop_
_entity_poly.entity_id
_entity_poly.type
_entity_poly.pdbx_seq_one_letter_code
_entity_poly.pdbx_strand_id
1 'polypeptide(L)'
;MICERGAGLNNSQTKLTDERCMDFITEVAPPLSETIISVTWRGNVYNEVQHFFTTVLNSDGICYSFNLLDRNDLFSEEGIKYKNLFWNGNSSNWNIEEGFKDNRKHYPRSSSVSGVAGGIDFVFRASDNDIDYECTPDFVGFKVTIQHPALFPRGRKHFITVPLDQIVLGSIKPIMMKTSKKLRIYPPTKRQCYFISEKSLKFFKTYNQPNCLLECLANATFDSCGCVALHMPRDNSTPVCGSGSSRCMEKAQGLLHF
;
A
#
# COMPACT_ATOMS: atom_id res chain seq x y z
N MET A 1 23.43 12.39 -4.30
CA MET A 1 23.59 12.34 -5.78
C MET A 1 22.77 11.21 -6.46
N ILE A 2 21.56 10.89 -5.98
CA ILE A 2 20.67 9.85 -6.58
C ILE A 2 19.33 10.45 -7.06
N CYS A 3 19.09 11.74 -6.86
CA CYS A 3 17.78 12.36 -7.05
C CYS A 3 17.64 13.32 -8.23
N GLU A 4 18.63 13.38 -9.12
CA GLU A 4 18.46 14.10 -10.38
C GLU A 4 17.41 13.40 -11.25
N ARG A 5 16.18 13.91 -11.20
CA ARG A 5 15.10 13.56 -12.13
C ARG A 5 15.28 14.22 -13.52
N GLY A 6 16.41 14.88 -13.79
CA GLY A 6 16.52 15.74 -14.97
C GLY A 6 17.90 16.17 -15.48
N ALA A 7 19.03 15.68 -14.98
CA ALA A 7 20.33 16.05 -15.55
C ALA A 7 21.28 14.86 -15.70
N GLY A 8 21.84 14.70 -16.88
CA GLY A 8 23.25 14.32 -17.06
C GLY A 8 23.78 12.96 -16.60
N LEU A 9 22.99 12.02 -16.06
CA LEU A 9 23.52 10.66 -15.84
C LEU A 9 23.64 9.92 -17.18
N ASN A 10 24.84 9.96 -17.77
CA ASN A 10 25.33 9.09 -18.84
C ASN A 10 25.44 7.61 -18.39
N ASN A 11 24.40 7.10 -17.73
CA ASN A 11 24.23 5.67 -17.49
C ASN A 11 23.20 5.16 -18.48
N SER A 12 23.52 4.06 -19.16
CA SER A 12 22.62 3.32 -20.05
C SER A 12 21.29 3.03 -19.34
N GLN A 13 20.30 3.91 -19.50
CA GLN A 13 18.98 3.74 -18.91
C GLN A 13 18.29 2.56 -19.59
N THR A 14 18.08 1.48 -18.85
CA THR A 14 17.45 0.28 -19.40
C THR A 14 15.93 0.46 -19.43
N LYS A 15 15.29 0.05 -20.54
CA LYS A 15 13.83 0.07 -20.65
C LYS A 15 13.14 -0.91 -19.70
N LEU A 16 13.80 -2.03 -19.43
CA LEU A 16 13.31 -3.10 -18.57
C LEU A 16 14.25 -3.30 -17.39
N THR A 17 13.71 -3.89 -16.33
CA THR A 17 14.44 -4.37 -15.17
C THR A 17 13.91 -5.75 -14.77
N ASP A 18 14.59 -6.39 -13.84
CA ASP A 18 14.25 -7.72 -13.33
C ASP A 18 14.10 -7.70 -11.80
N GLU A 19 13.94 -8.89 -11.21
CA GLU A 19 13.76 -9.06 -9.77
C GLU A 19 14.95 -8.58 -8.93
N ARG A 20 16.14 -8.41 -9.49
CA ARG A 20 17.31 -7.87 -8.75
C ARG A 20 17.06 -6.43 -8.30
N CYS A 21 16.24 -5.69 -9.03
CA CYS A 21 15.81 -4.36 -8.60
C CYS A 21 14.94 -4.43 -7.33
N MET A 22 14.09 -5.46 -7.19
CA MET A 22 13.34 -5.70 -5.96
C MET A 22 14.26 -6.09 -4.80
N ASP A 23 15.26 -6.92 -5.06
CA ASP A 23 16.26 -7.31 -4.06
C ASP A 23 16.97 -6.06 -3.51
N PHE A 24 17.49 -5.23 -4.42
CA PHE A 24 18.17 -4.00 -4.09
C PHE A 24 17.30 -3.04 -3.28
N ILE A 25 16.07 -2.76 -3.73
CA ILE A 25 15.16 -1.83 -3.02
C ILE A 25 14.79 -2.36 -1.64
N THR A 26 14.67 -3.67 -1.47
CA THR A 26 14.41 -4.29 -0.16
C THR A 26 15.63 -4.20 0.75
N GLU A 27 16.83 -4.30 0.20
CA GLU A 27 18.10 -4.23 0.93
C GLU A 27 18.44 -2.80 1.39
N VAL A 28 18.22 -1.80 0.53
CA VAL A 28 18.54 -0.39 0.87
C VAL A 28 17.44 0.32 1.65
N ALA A 29 16.26 -0.29 1.77
CA ALA A 29 15.17 0.30 2.54
C ALA A 29 15.50 0.31 4.04
N PRO A 30 15.21 1.42 4.76
CA PRO A 30 15.39 1.46 6.21
C PRO A 30 14.61 0.33 6.88
N PRO A 31 15.23 -0.51 7.71
CA PRO A 31 14.54 -1.64 8.32
C PRO A 31 13.49 -1.17 9.34
N LEU A 32 12.48 -2.02 9.57
CA LEU A 32 11.35 -1.71 10.45
C LEU A 32 11.80 -1.29 11.86
N SER A 33 12.78 -2.00 12.43
CA SER A 33 13.30 -1.75 13.79
C SER A 33 14.03 -0.43 13.93
N GLU A 34 14.54 0.13 12.82
CA GLU A 34 15.18 1.44 12.81
C GLU A 34 14.19 2.56 12.49
N THR A 35 13.10 2.23 11.80
CA THR A 35 12.06 3.18 11.40
C THR A 35 11.00 3.40 12.48
N ILE A 36 10.55 2.34 13.16
CA ILE A 36 9.49 2.38 14.18
C ILE A 36 10.02 1.70 15.44
N ILE A 37 10.21 2.46 16.50
CA ILE A 37 10.92 1.98 17.70
C ILE A 37 9.99 1.54 18.82
N SER A 38 8.75 2.03 18.81
CA SER A 38 7.73 1.58 19.73
C SER A 38 6.32 1.79 19.18
N VAL A 39 5.42 0.92 19.62
CA VAL A 39 3.99 1.00 19.38
C VAL A 39 3.29 1.01 20.73
N THR A 40 2.42 1.99 20.96
CA THR A 40 1.46 1.91 22.05
C THR A 40 0.13 1.44 21.48
N TRP A 41 -0.33 0.26 21.92
CA TRP A 41 -1.60 -0.31 21.49
C TRP A 41 -2.46 -0.65 22.70
N ARG A 42 -3.66 -0.06 22.77
CA ARG A 42 -4.59 -0.22 23.89
C ARG A 42 -3.94 0.05 25.25
N GLY A 43 -3.16 1.13 25.33
CA GLY A 43 -2.45 1.56 26.54
C GLY A 43 -1.22 0.74 26.93
N ASN A 44 -0.85 -0.29 26.16
CA ASN A 44 0.35 -1.08 26.41
C ASN A 44 1.45 -0.69 25.41
N VAL A 45 2.66 -0.47 25.92
CA VAL A 45 3.84 -0.11 25.12
C VAL A 45 4.56 -1.39 24.68
N TYR A 46 4.88 -1.47 23.39
CA TYR A 46 5.60 -2.59 22.78
C TYR A 46 6.82 -2.06 22.04
N ASN A 47 7.99 -2.64 22.35
CA ASN A 47 9.25 -2.36 21.63
C ASN A 47 9.52 -3.38 20.52
N GLU A 48 8.96 -4.59 20.63
CA GLU A 48 8.99 -5.62 19.59
C GLU A 48 7.87 -5.37 18.57
N VAL A 49 8.14 -4.49 17.61
CA VAL A 49 7.12 -3.99 16.68
C VAL A 49 6.86 -4.91 15.48
N GLN A 50 7.70 -5.93 15.25
CA GLN A 50 7.66 -6.78 14.04
C GLN A 50 6.31 -7.49 13.87
N HIS A 51 5.65 -7.86 14.97
CA HIS A 51 4.34 -8.53 14.93
C HIS A 51 3.17 -7.59 14.61
N PHE A 52 3.38 -6.28 14.64
CA PHE A 52 2.34 -5.28 14.38
C PHE A 52 2.30 -4.84 12.92
N PHE A 53 3.43 -4.91 12.22
CA PHE A 53 3.57 -4.37 10.87
C PHE A 53 3.80 -5.45 9.82
N THR A 54 3.28 -5.20 8.64
CA THR A 54 3.54 -5.95 7.42
C THR A 54 4.39 -5.09 6.49
N THR A 55 5.48 -5.63 5.95
CA THR A 55 6.28 -4.94 4.92
C THR A 55 5.51 -4.94 3.59
N VAL A 56 5.37 -3.77 2.97
CA VAL A 56 4.61 -3.58 1.73
C VAL A 56 5.45 -2.80 0.72
N LEU A 57 5.14 -2.95 -0.55
CA LEU A 57 5.74 -2.14 -1.62
C LEU A 57 4.65 -1.30 -2.29
N ASN A 58 4.89 0.00 -2.42
CA ASN A 58 4.02 0.90 -3.16
C ASN A 58 4.84 1.86 -4.05
N SER A 59 4.19 2.88 -4.61
CA SER A 59 4.82 3.89 -5.48
C SER A 59 5.91 4.75 -4.84
N ASP A 60 6.01 4.71 -3.51
CA ASP A 60 6.99 5.44 -2.70
C ASP A 60 8.12 4.51 -2.20
N GLY A 61 8.07 3.22 -2.53
CA GLY A 61 9.06 2.22 -2.13
C GLY A 61 8.55 1.25 -1.07
N ILE A 62 9.47 0.74 -0.24
CA ILE A 62 9.15 -0.14 0.89
C ILE A 62 8.52 0.68 2.01
N CYS A 63 7.40 0.18 2.53
CA CYS A 63 6.67 0.79 3.64
C CYS A 63 6.22 -0.28 4.64
N TYR A 64 5.73 0.17 5.80
CA TYR A 64 5.23 -0.70 6.86
C TYR A 64 3.76 -0.42 7.16
N SER A 65 2.92 -1.45 7.07
CA SER A 65 1.48 -1.32 7.27
C SER A 65 1.05 -2.03 8.56
N PHE A 66 0.48 -1.26 9.48
CA PHE A 66 -0.26 -1.82 10.61
C PHE A 66 -1.60 -2.40 10.12
N ASN A 67 -1.99 -3.56 10.63
CA ASN A 67 -3.33 -4.14 10.43
C ASN A 67 -3.75 -4.51 9.00
N LEU A 68 -2.81 -4.65 8.08
CA LEU A 68 -3.10 -5.07 6.70
C LEU A 68 -3.46 -6.55 6.61
N LEU A 69 -4.48 -6.93 5.85
CA LEU A 69 -4.77 -8.35 5.58
C LEU A 69 -3.56 -9.06 4.97
N ASP A 70 -3.43 -10.36 5.27
CA ASP A 70 -2.35 -11.18 4.72
C ASP A 70 -2.44 -11.22 3.17
N ARG A 71 -1.29 -11.40 2.52
CA ARG A 71 -1.21 -11.50 1.06
C ARG A 71 -2.20 -12.50 0.46
N ASN A 72 -2.53 -13.58 1.17
CA ASN A 72 -3.48 -14.61 0.70
C ASN A 72 -4.95 -14.16 0.78
N ASP A 73 -5.23 -13.08 1.50
CA ASP A 73 -6.53 -12.42 1.56
C ASP A 73 -6.62 -11.18 0.67
N LEU A 74 -5.49 -10.59 0.30
CA LEU A 74 -5.42 -9.45 -0.62
C LEU A 74 -5.38 -9.87 -2.10
N PHE A 75 -4.49 -10.79 -2.45
CA PHE A 75 -4.18 -11.12 -3.85
C PHE A 75 -4.84 -12.41 -4.31
N SER A 76 -5.17 -12.46 -5.60
CA SER A 76 -5.53 -13.71 -6.27
C SER A 76 -4.29 -14.61 -6.44
N GLU A 77 -4.48 -15.79 -7.04
CA GLU A 77 -3.37 -16.70 -7.37
C GLU A 77 -2.48 -16.16 -8.51
N GLU A 78 -3.03 -15.29 -9.37
CA GLU A 78 -2.35 -14.77 -10.55
C GLU A 78 -1.41 -13.59 -10.24
N GLY A 79 -1.59 -12.92 -9.09
CA GLY A 79 -0.74 -11.81 -8.68
C GLY A 79 0.61 -12.28 -8.15
N ILE A 80 1.71 -11.69 -8.65
CA ILE A 80 3.05 -11.96 -8.10
C ILE A 80 3.10 -11.59 -6.61
N LYS A 81 3.51 -12.57 -5.81
CA LYS A 81 3.81 -12.43 -4.37
C LYS A 81 5.32 -12.50 -4.18
N TYR A 82 5.98 -11.34 -4.16
CA TYR A 82 7.43 -11.28 -4.04
C TYR A 82 7.89 -11.48 -2.58
N LYS A 83 8.72 -12.52 -2.35
CA LYS A 83 9.27 -12.91 -1.03
C LYS A 83 8.21 -12.82 0.08
N ASN A 84 8.51 -12.05 1.13
CA ASN A 84 7.67 -11.86 2.32
C ASN A 84 6.87 -10.55 2.28
N LEU A 85 6.82 -9.85 1.13
CA LEU A 85 5.99 -8.66 1.02
C LEU A 85 4.53 -9.03 1.20
N PHE A 86 3.80 -8.18 1.93
CA PHE A 86 2.39 -8.35 2.28
C PHE A 86 2.09 -9.60 3.14
N TRP A 87 3.10 -10.37 3.53
CA TRP A 87 2.91 -11.56 4.37
C TRP A 87 3.00 -11.19 5.85
N ASN A 88 2.04 -11.65 6.63
CA ASN A 88 2.07 -11.52 8.08
C ASN A 88 1.58 -12.77 8.82
N GLY A 89 1.10 -13.79 8.09
CA GLY A 89 0.71 -15.07 8.67
C GLY A 89 -0.56 -15.02 9.53
N ASN A 90 -1.25 -13.89 9.61
CA ASN A 90 -2.50 -13.78 10.35
C ASN A 90 -3.64 -14.35 9.50
N SER A 91 -4.35 -15.33 10.06
CA SER A 91 -5.63 -15.78 9.50
C SER A 91 -6.73 -14.76 9.83
N SER A 92 -7.46 -14.34 8.80
CA SER A 92 -8.60 -13.45 8.96
C SER A 92 -9.91 -14.16 8.60
N ASN A 93 -10.81 -14.27 9.58
CA ASN A 93 -12.21 -14.63 9.34
C ASN A 93 -13.09 -13.39 9.08
N TRP A 94 -12.46 -12.23 8.87
CA TRP A 94 -13.14 -10.96 8.63
C TRP A 94 -13.40 -10.78 7.13
N ASN A 95 -14.60 -10.31 6.79
CA ASN A 95 -14.87 -9.85 5.43
C ASN A 95 -15.59 -8.49 5.44
N ILE A 96 -15.49 -7.78 4.31
CA ILE A 96 -15.98 -6.40 4.20
C ILE A 96 -17.52 -6.28 4.24
N GLU A 97 -18.27 -7.31 3.82
CA GLU A 97 -19.75 -7.26 3.81
C GLU A 97 -20.33 -7.57 5.20
N GLU A 98 -19.83 -8.63 5.85
CA GLU A 98 -20.38 -9.24 7.06
C GLU A 98 -19.59 -8.88 8.33
N GLY A 99 -18.35 -8.42 8.20
CA GLY A 99 -17.47 -8.14 9.34
C GLY A 99 -16.83 -9.41 9.91
N PHE A 100 -16.64 -9.44 11.24
CA PHE A 100 -16.10 -10.60 11.95
C PHE A 100 -17.17 -11.68 12.13
N LYS A 101 -16.84 -12.93 11.81
CA LYS A 101 -17.76 -14.07 11.96
C LYS A 101 -17.84 -14.66 13.37
N ASP A 102 -16.80 -14.49 14.19
CA ASP A 102 -16.73 -14.95 15.59
C ASP A 102 -16.41 -13.75 16.52
N ASN A 103 -16.38 -13.95 17.84
CA ASN A 103 -16.03 -13.00 18.91
C ASN A 103 -14.64 -13.29 19.57
N ARG A 104 -13.84 -14.25 19.07
CA ARG A 104 -12.50 -14.60 19.60
C ARG A 104 -11.38 -13.66 19.09
N LYS A 105 -10.11 -14.01 19.24
CA LYS A 105 -9.00 -13.20 18.66
C LYS A 105 -9.20 -13.11 17.15
N HIS A 106 -9.42 -11.90 16.63
CA HIS A 106 -9.53 -11.68 15.18
C HIS A 106 -8.46 -10.74 14.67
N TYR A 107 -8.10 -11.02 13.44
CA TYR A 107 -7.41 -10.11 12.57
C TYR A 107 -8.38 -9.64 11.47
N PRO A 108 -8.43 -8.35 11.10
CA PRO A 108 -7.64 -7.23 11.65
C PRO A 108 -7.95 -6.92 13.11
N ARG A 109 -6.98 -6.36 13.84
CA ARG A 109 -7.12 -5.87 15.21
C ARG A 109 -8.15 -4.74 15.25
N SER A 110 -9.08 -4.82 16.20
CA SER A 110 -10.09 -3.78 16.44
C SER A 110 -9.84 -3.09 17.79
N SER A 111 -10.44 -1.92 18.02
CA SER A 111 -10.50 -1.28 19.33
C SER A 111 -11.95 -0.89 19.61
N SER A 112 -12.43 -1.19 20.82
CA SER A 112 -13.81 -0.89 21.25
C SER A 112 -13.88 0.29 22.22
N VAL A 113 -12.73 0.86 22.58
CA VAL A 113 -12.61 2.00 23.50
C VAL A 113 -12.25 3.23 22.68
N SER A 114 -12.82 4.39 23.04
CA SER A 114 -12.49 5.67 22.42
C SER A 114 -11.48 6.45 23.27
N GLY A 115 -10.78 7.40 22.64
CA GLY A 115 -9.74 8.18 23.30
C GLY A 115 -8.39 7.46 23.37
N VAL A 116 -7.43 8.02 24.10
CA VAL A 116 -6.03 7.53 24.17
C VAL A 116 -5.97 6.05 24.56
N ALA A 117 -6.82 5.61 25.49
CA ALA A 117 -6.87 4.21 25.95
C ALA A 117 -7.23 3.20 24.85
N GLY A 118 -7.95 3.62 23.80
CA GLY A 118 -8.27 2.80 22.64
C GLY A 118 -7.57 3.21 21.36
N GLY A 119 -6.67 4.20 21.45
CA GLY A 119 -5.89 4.72 20.34
C GLY A 119 -4.69 3.85 20.00
N ILE A 120 -3.90 4.36 19.07
CA ILE A 120 -2.63 3.80 18.67
C ILE A 120 -1.62 4.94 18.54
N ASP A 121 -0.44 4.74 19.12
CA ASP A 121 0.66 5.69 19.03
C ASP A 121 1.87 4.97 18.44
N PHE A 122 2.58 5.67 17.55
CA PHE A 122 3.79 5.20 16.92
C PHE A 122 4.92 6.19 17.23
N VAL A 123 6.08 5.68 17.60
CA VAL A 123 7.30 6.48 17.69
C VAL A 123 8.19 6.11 16.52
N PHE A 124 8.38 7.08 15.62
CA PHE A 124 9.23 6.94 14.46
C PHE A 124 10.66 7.40 14.77
N ARG A 125 11.64 6.85 14.07
CA ARG A 125 13.04 7.27 14.12
C ARG A 125 13.58 7.38 12.70
N ALA A 126 14.30 8.46 12.45
CA ALA A 126 15.11 8.66 11.27
C ALA A 126 16.55 8.94 11.70
N SER A 127 17.51 8.52 10.89
CA SER A 127 18.93 8.82 11.06
C SER A 127 19.29 10.01 10.17
N ASP A 128 20.01 10.99 10.71
CA ASP A 128 20.45 12.17 9.94
C ASP A 128 21.30 11.79 8.71
N ASN A 129 22.02 10.67 8.78
CA ASN A 129 22.84 10.17 7.67
C ASN A 129 22.01 9.62 6.50
N ASP A 130 20.75 9.26 6.73
CA ASP A 130 19.85 8.68 5.72
C ASP A 130 18.92 9.74 5.10
N ILE A 131 19.04 11.00 5.54
CA ILE A 131 18.22 12.12 5.05
C ILE A 131 18.97 12.81 3.92
N ASP A 132 18.43 12.70 2.70
CA ASP A 132 18.90 13.45 1.54
C ASP A 132 17.96 14.65 1.28
N TYR A 133 18.42 15.84 1.68
CA TYR A 133 17.70 17.10 1.49
C TYR A 133 17.57 17.51 0.01
N GLU A 134 18.44 17.03 -0.88
CA GLU A 134 18.31 17.26 -2.34
C GLU A 134 17.16 16.43 -2.93
N CYS A 135 16.94 15.23 -2.38
CA CYS A 135 15.86 14.33 -2.76
C CYS A 135 14.48 14.74 -2.22
N THR A 136 14.46 15.50 -1.13
CA THR A 136 13.26 15.79 -0.35
C THR A 136 13.06 17.29 -0.12
N PRO A 137 13.07 18.13 -1.18
CA PRO A 137 13.05 19.58 -1.04
C PRO A 137 11.80 20.11 -0.34
N ASP A 138 10.68 19.38 -0.46
CA ASP A 138 9.38 19.84 0.04
C ASP A 138 9.10 19.42 1.50
N PHE A 139 9.67 18.31 1.97
CA PHE A 139 9.31 17.74 3.28
C PHE A 139 10.30 16.65 3.75
N VAL A 140 10.77 16.77 4.99
CA VAL A 140 11.56 15.76 5.70
C VAL A 140 10.75 15.21 6.88
N GLY A 141 10.58 13.89 6.91
CA GLY A 141 9.81 13.18 7.93
C GLY A 141 9.08 11.97 7.34
N PHE A 142 8.00 11.55 8.00
CA PHE A 142 7.25 10.35 7.62
C PHE A 142 5.93 10.69 6.93
N LYS A 143 5.55 9.88 5.94
CA LYS A 143 4.21 9.91 5.35
C LYS A 143 3.39 8.77 5.95
N VAL A 144 2.29 9.12 6.60
CA VAL A 144 1.35 8.15 7.18
C VAL A 144 0.07 8.17 6.37
N THR A 145 -0.34 7.00 5.88
CA THR A 145 -1.63 6.84 5.18
C THR A 145 -2.59 6.05 6.05
N ILE A 146 -3.85 6.48 6.09
CA ILE A 146 -4.92 5.76 6.78
C ILE A 146 -5.78 5.12 5.72
N GLN A 147 -5.85 3.79 5.73
CA GLN A 147 -6.61 3.04 4.76
C GLN A 147 -7.34 1.85 5.40
N HIS A 148 -8.32 1.35 4.65
CA HIS A 148 -9.05 0.16 5.02
C HIS A 148 -8.16 -1.11 4.86
N PRO A 149 -8.23 -2.10 5.77
CA PRO A 149 -7.28 -3.22 5.83
C PRO A 149 -7.26 -4.17 4.62
N ALA A 150 -8.34 -4.18 3.82
CA ALA A 150 -8.45 -4.95 2.58
C ALA A 150 -8.01 -4.19 1.32
N LEU A 151 -7.52 -2.96 1.46
CA LEU A 151 -7.05 -2.15 0.32
C LEU A 151 -5.54 -2.32 0.13
N PHE A 152 -5.12 -2.37 -1.13
CA PHE A 152 -3.71 -2.31 -1.46
C PHE A 152 -3.12 -0.94 -1.05
N PRO A 153 -2.01 -0.91 -0.27
CA PRO A 153 -1.33 0.33 0.14
C PRO A 153 -0.92 1.22 -1.04
N ARG A 154 -1.45 2.44 -1.09
CA ARG A 154 -1.12 3.44 -2.13
C ARG A 154 -0.47 4.67 -1.49
N GLY A 155 0.72 5.04 -1.97
CA GLY A 155 1.50 6.14 -1.38
C GLY A 155 1.05 7.55 -1.75
N ARG A 156 0.53 7.76 -2.98
CA ARG A 156 0.52 9.11 -3.58
C ARG A 156 -0.71 10.01 -3.38
N LYS A 157 -1.88 9.50 -2.99
CA LYS A 157 -3.13 10.31 -3.08
C LYS A 157 -3.48 11.08 -1.79
N HIS A 158 -3.39 10.46 -0.61
CA HIS A 158 -3.76 11.10 0.65
C HIS A 158 -2.87 10.61 1.79
N PHE A 159 -2.07 11.51 2.36
CA PHE A 159 -1.17 11.20 3.46
C PHE A 159 -1.15 12.33 4.49
N ILE A 160 -0.86 11.95 5.73
CA ILE A 160 -0.52 12.84 6.84
C ILE A 160 1.00 12.89 6.91
N THR A 161 1.55 14.09 6.97
CA THR A 161 2.99 14.32 7.20
C THR A 161 3.27 14.34 8.69
N VAL A 162 4.25 13.57 9.13
CA VAL A 162 4.80 13.59 10.49
C VAL A 162 6.22 14.14 10.41
N PRO A 163 6.43 15.44 10.66
CA PRO A 163 7.76 16.03 10.65
C PRO A 163 8.66 15.39 11.72
N LEU A 164 9.97 15.49 11.52
CA LEU A 164 10.93 15.12 12.57
C LEU A 164 10.75 16.00 13.80
N ASP A 165 11.04 15.44 14.97
CA ASP A 165 10.97 16.10 16.29
C ASP A 165 9.60 16.71 16.64
N GLN A 166 8.53 16.23 16.01
CA GLN A 166 7.17 16.71 16.24
C GLN A 166 6.21 15.58 16.57
N ILE A 167 5.21 15.91 17.38
CA ILE A 167 4.09 15.04 17.72
C ILE A 167 2.89 15.46 16.88
N VAL A 168 2.35 14.52 16.10
CA VAL A 168 1.12 14.73 15.33
C VAL A 168 -0.01 13.91 15.95
N LEU A 169 -1.04 14.60 16.42
CA LEU A 169 -2.24 13.98 17.01
C LEU A 169 -3.41 14.09 16.02
N GLY A 170 -4.05 12.96 15.73
CA GLY A 170 -5.19 12.90 14.81
C GLY A 170 -6.35 12.12 15.40
N SER A 171 -7.56 12.68 15.31
CA SER A 171 -8.79 11.95 15.62
C SER A 171 -9.36 11.34 14.34
N ILE A 172 -9.55 10.03 14.33
CA ILE A 172 -10.08 9.30 13.17
C ILE A 172 -11.57 9.03 13.40
N LYS A 173 -12.41 9.61 12.53
CA LYS A 173 -13.85 9.35 12.49
C LYS A 173 -14.21 8.54 11.23
N PRO A 174 -14.40 7.21 11.32
CA PRO A 174 -14.76 6.42 10.16
C PRO A 174 -16.20 6.74 9.72
N ILE A 175 -16.39 6.89 8.40
CA ILE A 175 -17.71 7.04 7.78
C ILE A 175 -17.95 5.80 6.92
N MET A 176 -19.07 5.12 7.15
CA MET A 176 -19.41 3.89 6.43
C MET A 176 -20.74 4.07 5.69
N MET A 177 -20.71 3.81 4.39
CA MET A 177 -21.90 3.76 3.55
C MET A 177 -22.05 2.33 3.03
N LYS A 178 -23.23 1.73 3.23
CA LYS A 178 -23.55 0.38 2.73
C LYS A 178 -24.69 0.45 1.72
N THR A 179 -24.53 -0.27 0.62
CA THR A 179 -25.59 -0.43 -0.37
C THR A 179 -26.65 -1.41 0.15
N SER A 180 -27.93 -1.06 -0.02
CA SER A 180 -29.04 -1.94 0.36
C SER A 180 -29.03 -3.23 -0.45
N LYS A 181 -29.22 -4.38 0.22
CA LYS A 181 -29.31 -5.71 -0.44
C LYS A 181 -30.43 -5.76 -1.49
N LYS A 182 -31.50 -4.96 -1.33
CA LYS A 182 -32.61 -4.87 -2.28
C LYS A 182 -32.17 -4.38 -3.67
N LEU A 183 -31.04 -3.66 -3.76
CA LEU A 183 -30.52 -3.16 -5.03
C LEU A 183 -29.87 -4.25 -5.89
N ARG A 184 -29.63 -5.46 -5.36
CA ARG A 184 -29.11 -6.60 -6.13
C ARG A 184 -30.02 -7.02 -7.29
N ILE A 185 -31.31 -6.68 -7.24
CA ILE A 185 -32.27 -6.97 -8.33
C ILE A 185 -31.97 -6.15 -9.60
N TYR A 186 -31.31 -4.99 -9.47
CA TYR A 186 -30.96 -4.16 -10.60
C TYR A 186 -29.60 -4.59 -11.15
N PRO A 187 -29.43 -4.70 -12.48
CA PRO A 187 -28.14 -5.05 -13.06
C PRO A 187 -27.10 -3.95 -12.77
N PRO A 188 -25.79 -4.28 -12.68
CA PRO A 188 -24.72 -3.31 -12.44
C PRO A 188 -24.74 -2.13 -13.41
N THR A 189 -25.12 -2.36 -14.68
CA THR A 189 -25.23 -1.30 -15.71
C THR A 189 -26.28 -0.24 -15.38
N LYS A 190 -27.34 -0.56 -14.64
CA LYS A 190 -28.31 0.45 -14.17
C LYS A 190 -27.85 1.14 -12.89
N ARG A 191 -27.12 0.44 -12.02
CA ARG A 191 -26.62 0.97 -10.75
C ARG A 191 -25.32 1.77 -10.87
N GLN A 192 -24.58 1.58 -11.96
CA GLN A 192 -23.26 2.15 -12.19
C GLN A 192 -22.23 1.76 -11.10
N CYS A 193 -22.48 0.67 -10.39
CA CYS A 193 -21.59 0.11 -9.38
C CYS A 193 -21.75 -1.41 -9.27
N TYR A 194 -20.70 -2.09 -8.81
CA TYR A 194 -20.66 -3.54 -8.64
C TYR A 194 -20.67 -3.89 -7.14
N PHE A 195 -21.44 -4.91 -6.78
CA PHE A 195 -21.22 -5.65 -5.53
C PHE A 195 -19.96 -6.50 -5.66
N ILE A 196 -19.39 -6.89 -4.52
CA ILE A 196 -18.15 -7.65 -4.46
C ILE A 196 -18.24 -8.98 -5.24
N SER A 197 -19.39 -9.64 -5.20
CA SER A 197 -19.64 -10.90 -5.91
C SER A 197 -19.90 -10.73 -7.41
N GLU A 198 -20.05 -9.51 -7.92
CA GLU A 198 -20.47 -9.25 -9.31
C GLU A 198 -19.30 -9.01 -10.27
N LYS A 199 -18.10 -8.74 -9.73
CA LYS A 199 -16.91 -8.50 -10.53
C LYS A 199 -15.72 -9.14 -9.86
N SER A 200 -15.04 -10.03 -10.58
CA SER A 200 -13.72 -10.51 -10.19
C SER A 200 -12.65 -9.55 -10.68
N LEU A 201 -11.53 -9.53 -9.96
CA LEU A 201 -10.32 -8.82 -10.34
C LEU A 201 -9.25 -9.87 -10.67
N LYS A 202 -8.31 -9.53 -11.57
CA LYS A 202 -7.31 -10.49 -12.04
C LYS A 202 -6.29 -10.80 -10.96
N PHE A 203 -5.79 -9.77 -10.26
CA PHE A 203 -4.68 -9.82 -9.31
C PHE A 203 -5.13 -9.69 -7.85
N PHE A 204 -6.36 -9.27 -7.59
CA PHE A 204 -6.91 -9.10 -6.24
C PHE A 204 -8.06 -10.06 -5.94
N LYS A 205 -8.12 -10.57 -4.71
CA LYS A 205 -9.13 -11.54 -4.27
C LYS A 205 -10.54 -10.95 -4.18
N THR A 206 -10.64 -9.67 -3.82
CA THR A 206 -11.92 -8.99 -3.56
C THR A 206 -12.01 -7.72 -4.38
N TYR A 207 -13.15 -7.52 -5.05
CA TYR A 207 -13.43 -6.28 -5.75
C TYR A 207 -13.60 -5.11 -4.79
N ASN A 208 -12.86 -4.05 -5.06
CA ASN A 208 -13.11 -2.70 -4.59
C ASN A 208 -12.63 -1.71 -5.66
N GLN A 209 -13.19 -0.50 -5.66
CA GLN A 209 -12.87 0.51 -6.67
C GLN A 209 -11.37 0.84 -6.72
N PRO A 210 -10.65 1.06 -5.61
CA PRO A 210 -9.21 1.33 -5.64
C PRO A 210 -8.38 0.23 -6.32
N ASN A 211 -8.62 -1.03 -5.98
CA ASN A 211 -7.92 -2.18 -6.57
C ASN A 211 -8.25 -2.32 -8.07
N CYS A 212 -9.52 -2.14 -8.45
CA CYS A 212 -9.92 -2.15 -9.87
C CYS A 212 -9.19 -1.06 -10.67
N LEU A 213 -9.11 0.16 -10.14
CA LEU A 213 -8.38 1.26 -10.78
C LEU A 213 -6.87 0.97 -10.87
N LEU A 214 -6.32 0.20 -9.93
CA LEU A 214 -4.91 -0.20 -9.97
C LEU A 214 -4.64 -1.23 -11.08
N GLU A 215 -5.53 -2.19 -11.29
CA GLU A 215 -5.43 -3.11 -12.43
C GLU A 215 -5.59 -2.36 -13.76
N CYS A 216 -6.52 -1.41 -13.83
CA CYS A 216 -6.65 -0.56 -15.02
C CYS A 216 -5.38 0.24 -15.30
N LEU A 217 -4.73 0.79 -14.26
CA LEU A 217 -3.46 1.50 -14.40
C LEU A 217 -2.33 0.57 -14.86
N ALA A 218 -2.24 -0.64 -14.29
CA ALA A 218 -1.24 -1.62 -14.71
C ALA A 218 -1.42 -2.00 -16.19
N ASN A 219 -2.65 -2.29 -16.62
CA ASN A 219 -2.96 -2.64 -18.00
C ASN A 219 -2.67 -1.48 -18.96
N ALA A 220 -3.12 -0.26 -18.66
CA ALA A 220 -2.86 0.90 -19.50
C ALA A 220 -1.36 1.22 -19.63
N THR A 221 -0.61 1.01 -18.54
CA THR A 221 0.86 1.16 -18.55
C THR A 221 1.50 0.10 -19.43
N PHE A 222 1.06 -1.15 -19.33
CA PHE A 222 1.54 -2.23 -20.18
C PHE A 222 1.23 -1.98 -21.66
N ASP A 223 0.00 -1.60 -22.00
CA ASP A 223 -0.41 -1.33 -23.37
C ASP A 223 0.38 -0.17 -24.00
N SER A 224 0.74 0.83 -23.20
CA SER A 224 1.46 2.02 -23.66
C SER A 224 2.99 1.82 -23.72
N CYS A 225 3.55 1.07 -22.77
CA CYS A 225 5.00 1.01 -22.53
C CYS A 225 5.62 -0.38 -22.74
N GLY A 226 4.81 -1.44 -22.86
CA GLY A 226 5.24 -2.84 -22.95
C GLY A 226 5.78 -3.42 -21.64
N CYS A 227 5.61 -2.72 -20.52
CA CYS A 227 6.06 -3.10 -19.19
C CYS A 227 5.19 -2.42 -18.13
N VAL A 228 5.27 -2.88 -16.88
CA VAL A 228 4.56 -2.27 -15.74
C VAL A 228 5.53 -1.78 -14.65
N ALA A 229 5.10 -0.83 -13.84
CA ALA A 229 5.93 -0.36 -12.73
C ALA A 229 6.10 -1.46 -11.67
N LEU A 230 7.22 -1.40 -10.94
CA LEU A 230 7.62 -2.41 -9.96
C LEU A 230 6.55 -2.73 -8.90
N HIS A 231 5.85 -1.70 -8.43
CA HIS A 231 4.82 -1.77 -7.39
C HIS A 231 3.42 -2.09 -7.92
N MET A 232 3.25 -2.19 -9.25
CA MET A 232 1.96 -2.50 -9.86
C MET A 232 1.70 -4.02 -9.82
N PRO A 233 0.43 -4.43 -9.67
CA PRO A 233 0.04 -5.83 -9.75
C PRO A 233 0.30 -6.36 -11.17
N ARG A 234 0.84 -7.57 -11.26
CA ARG A 234 1.21 -8.23 -12.51
C ARG A 234 1.30 -9.74 -12.34
N ASP A 235 1.34 -10.45 -13.47
CA ASP A 235 1.68 -11.87 -13.54
C ASP A 235 3.18 -12.06 -13.82
N ASN A 236 3.66 -13.30 -13.70
CA ASN A 236 5.09 -13.64 -13.87
C ASN A 236 5.62 -13.45 -15.29
N SER A 237 4.73 -13.30 -16.28
CA SER A 237 5.11 -13.08 -17.68
C SER A 237 5.28 -11.61 -18.04
N THR A 238 4.77 -10.71 -17.20
CA THR A 238 4.74 -9.28 -17.46
C THR A 238 6.10 -8.63 -17.14
N PRO A 239 6.77 -7.99 -18.12
CA PRO A 239 8.03 -7.31 -17.90
C PRO A 239 7.90 -6.11 -16.96
N VAL A 240 8.94 -5.85 -16.17
CA VAL A 240 8.99 -4.69 -15.26
C VAL A 240 9.75 -3.54 -15.91
N CYS A 241 9.19 -2.33 -15.82
CA CYS A 241 9.81 -1.13 -16.37
C CYS A 241 11.06 -0.74 -15.57
N GLY A 242 12.16 -0.50 -16.30
CA GLY A 242 13.37 0.13 -15.77
C GLY A 242 13.30 1.66 -15.83
N SER A 243 14.41 2.31 -15.44
CA SER A 243 14.53 3.78 -15.42
C SER A 243 14.33 4.42 -16.80
N GLY A 244 14.69 3.74 -17.88
CA GLY A 244 14.52 4.21 -19.26
C GLY A 244 13.07 4.30 -19.73
N SER A 245 12.13 3.69 -18.99
CA SER A 245 10.69 3.74 -19.28
C SER A 245 9.92 4.73 -18.39
N SER A 246 10.62 5.47 -17.51
CA SER A 246 10.05 6.46 -16.58
C SER A 246 9.09 7.45 -17.25
N ARG A 247 9.56 8.15 -18.29
CA ARG A 247 8.75 9.12 -19.04
C ARG A 247 7.53 8.49 -19.72
N CYS A 248 7.60 7.21 -20.10
CA CYS A 248 6.45 6.51 -20.66
C CYS A 248 5.41 6.21 -19.57
N MET A 249 5.86 5.70 -18.42
CA MET A 249 4.99 5.42 -17.28
C MET A 249 4.27 6.68 -16.78
N GLU A 250 4.95 7.82 -16.73
CA GLU A 250 4.33 9.12 -16.37
C GLU A 250 3.22 9.52 -17.35
N LYS A 251 3.47 9.36 -18.65
CA LYS A 251 2.45 9.63 -19.68
C LYS A 251 1.26 8.67 -19.58
N ALA A 252 1.52 7.37 -19.40
CA ALA A 252 0.47 6.36 -19.26
C ALA A 252 -0.40 6.62 -18.03
N GLN A 253 0.22 7.02 -16.91
CA GLN A 253 -0.51 7.43 -15.71
C GLN A 253 -1.40 8.66 -15.98
N GLY A 254 -0.93 9.62 -16.78
CA GLY A 254 -1.68 10.82 -17.15
C GLY A 254 -2.90 10.57 -18.05
N LEU A 255 -2.95 9.44 -18.77
CA LEU A 255 -4.11 9.06 -19.61
C LEU A 255 -5.33 8.64 -18.77
N LEU A 256 -5.11 8.23 -17.52
CA LEU A 256 -6.17 7.81 -16.62
C LEU A 256 -6.57 8.95 -15.69
N HIS A 257 -7.58 9.72 -16.11
CA HIS A 257 -8.20 10.76 -15.29
C HIS A 257 -9.06 10.16 -14.17
N PHE A 258 -8.45 9.69 -13.08
CA PHE A 258 -9.13 9.24 -11.86
C PHE A 258 -8.54 9.83 -10.59
#